data_AF-A0A2H2YVQ4-F1
#
_entry.id   AF-A0A2H2YVQ4-F1
#
_cell.length_a   1.000
_cell.length_b   1.000
_cell.length_c   1.000
_cell.angle_alpha   90.00
_cell.angle_beta   90.00
_cell.angle_gamma   90.00
#
_symmetry.space_group_name_H-M   'P 1'
#
loop_
_entity.id
_entity.type
_entity.pdbx_description
1 polymer ?
#
loop_
_entity_poly.entity_id
_entity_poly.type
_entity_poly.pdbx_seq_one_letter_code
_entity_poly.pdbx_strand_id
1 'polypeptide(L)'
;MLAQSIWAHDLFIVSLVALITSVVRSYARLYFERVIPEWSKLDESVKSRLAVEVGVIPSRIVLFYLTLPLVLAGFSPMESWTADDTAKSLTSCAILTGSYIIDLTVTRNDKASTLHHAMGPALLLWIRLCFSSFTSSDALLCRLLIQFVFFGATISGATTTALVFLYQFRKSWFRSSTSNAYYCFTLLLPVLAFSTIASTFYCTIYLLVWFDEVFAYFGHWGYLPLGWVLIECVMQWKWLMWFYKFDEWYRTTTYDSLEESDELKRKMAGVAAAAWWLPKWRFAAIRCLVAAWFATVLGVTWKTGDVQFLARGFDSFVSNAWQEAFALGWDSFKIQEHVEL
;
A
#
# COMPACT_ATOMS: atom_id res chain seq x y z
N MET A 1 1.30 36.49 -13.21
CA MET A 1 -0.10 35.99 -13.19
C MET A 1 -0.24 34.47 -13.34
N LEU A 2 0.83 33.68 -13.52
CA LEU A 2 0.74 32.23 -13.78
C LEU A 2 0.67 31.31 -12.54
N ALA A 3 1.26 31.69 -11.40
CA ALA A 3 1.30 30.79 -10.22
C ALA A 3 -0.08 30.66 -9.53
N GLN A 4 -0.83 31.76 -9.38
CA GLN A 4 -2.14 31.74 -8.71
C GLN A 4 -3.20 30.95 -9.50
N SER A 5 -3.17 30.99 -10.84
CA SER A 5 -4.11 30.22 -11.68
C SER A 5 -3.87 28.72 -11.63
N ILE A 6 -2.62 28.30 -11.40
CA ILE A 6 -2.23 26.88 -11.39
C ILE A 6 -2.64 26.20 -10.08
N TRP A 7 -2.38 26.82 -8.92
CA TRP A 7 -2.86 26.30 -7.64
C TRP A 7 -4.40 26.29 -7.57
N ALA A 8 -5.06 27.28 -8.18
CA ALA A 8 -6.52 27.31 -8.28
C ALA A 8 -7.07 26.10 -9.06
N HIS A 9 -6.39 25.66 -10.12
CA HIS A 9 -6.78 24.49 -10.90
C HIS A 9 -6.66 23.19 -10.09
N ASP A 10 -5.57 22.98 -9.36
CA ASP A 10 -5.43 21.80 -8.50
C ASP A 10 -6.44 21.81 -7.37
N LEU A 11 -6.64 22.95 -6.71
CA LEU A 11 -7.63 23.10 -5.66
C LEU A 11 -9.04 22.80 -6.19
N PHE A 12 -9.36 23.20 -7.42
CA PHE A 12 -10.61 22.85 -8.07
C PHE A 12 -10.75 21.34 -8.24
N ILE A 13 -9.74 20.64 -8.77
CA ILE A 13 -9.77 19.17 -8.90
C ILE A 13 -9.88 18.50 -7.54
N VAL A 14 -9.06 18.89 -6.57
CA VAL A 14 -9.08 18.37 -5.19
C VAL A 14 -10.47 18.53 -4.58
N SER A 15 -11.09 19.71 -4.70
CA SER A 15 -12.42 20.00 -4.15
C SER A 15 -13.51 19.19 -4.84
N LEU A 16 -13.46 19.11 -6.18
CA LEU A 16 -14.43 18.35 -6.96
C LEU A 16 -14.36 16.86 -6.63
N VAL A 17 -13.15 16.30 -6.55
CA VAL A 17 -12.95 14.89 -6.20
C VAL A 17 -13.36 14.62 -4.75
N ALA A 18 -13.01 15.51 -3.81
CA ALA A 18 -13.46 15.39 -2.43
C ALA A 18 -15.00 15.41 -2.34
N LEU A 19 -15.67 16.27 -3.11
CA LEU A 19 -17.13 16.31 -3.20
C LEU A 19 -17.70 14.99 -3.75
N ILE A 20 -17.18 14.51 -4.88
CA ILE A 20 -17.63 13.24 -5.50
C ILE A 20 -17.42 12.08 -4.53
N THR A 21 -16.22 11.96 -3.93
CA THR A 21 -15.91 10.93 -2.94
C THR A 21 -16.87 11.00 -1.74
N SER A 22 -17.16 12.20 -1.24
CA SER A 22 -18.11 12.41 -0.13
C SER A 22 -19.54 11.99 -0.49
N VAL A 23 -20.02 12.36 -1.69
CA VAL A 23 -21.34 11.97 -2.19
C VAL A 23 -21.44 10.46 -2.33
N VAL A 24 -20.52 9.83 -3.06
CA VAL A 24 -20.52 8.38 -3.29
C VAL A 24 -20.40 7.61 -1.98
N ARG A 25 -19.53 8.04 -1.06
CA ARG A 25 -19.43 7.49 0.30
C ARG A 25 -20.76 7.54 1.02
N SER A 26 -21.46 8.67 0.98
CA SER A 26 -22.73 8.86 1.68
C SER A 26 -23.82 7.94 1.13
N TYR A 27 -23.92 7.83 -0.21
CA TYR A 27 -24.83 6.90 -0.87
C TYR A 27 -24.47 5.44 -0.58
N ALA A 28 -23.18 5.09 -0.61
CA ALA A 28 -22.72 3.74 -0.28
C ALA A 28 -23.09 3.35 1.16
N ARG A 29 -22.91 4.27 2.11
CA ARG A 29 -23.32 4.06 3.50
C ARG A 29 -24.82 3.80 3.63
N LEU A 30 -25.66 4.65 3.04
CA LEU A 30 -27.11 4.47 3.06
C LEU A 30 -27.55 3.16 2.39
N TYR A 31 -26.88 2.77 1.30
CA TYR A 31 -27.13 1.51 0.63
C TYR A 31 -26.77 0.33 1.54
N PHE A 32 -25.59 0.34 2.18
CA PHE A 32 -25.18 -0.70 3.11
C PHE A 32 -26.08 -0.81 4.33
N GLU A 33 -26.51 0.31 4.91
CA GLU A 33 -27.48 0.34 6.01
C GLU A 33 -28.81 -0.33 5.67
N ARG A 34 -29.23 -0.25 4.40
CA ARG A 34 -30.49 -0.87 3.92
C ARG A 34 -30.33 -2.33 3.54
N VAL A 35 -29.19 -2.70 2.94
CA VAL A 35 -29.02 -3.99 2.25
C VAL A 35 -28.27 -5.01 3.08
N ILE A 36 -27.39 -4.60 3.99
CA ILE A 36 -26.56 -5.50 4.79
C ILE A 36 -27.18 -5.64 6.19
N PRO A 37 -27.83 -6.78 6.52
CA PRO A 37 -28.56 -6.94 7.78
C PRO A 37 -27.70 -6.75 9.04
N GLU A 38 -26.43 -7.13 8.96
CA GLU A 38 -25.48 -7.04 10.07
C GLU A 38 -24.78 -5.67 10.15
N TRP A 39 -25.07 -4.75 9.24
CA TRP A 39 -24.41 -3.44 9.21
C TRP A 39 -24.51 -2.71 10.54
N SER A 40 -25.68 -2.75 11.18
CA SER A 40 -25.93 -2.11 12.48
C SER A 40 -25.00 -2.62 13.59
N LYS A 41 -24.48 -3.85 13.47
CA LYS A 41 -23.59 -4.50 14.44
C LYS A 41 -22.11 -4.09 14.29
N LEU A 42 -21.75 -3.43 13.19
CA LEU A 42 -20.38 -2.97 12.98
C LEU A 42 -20.09 -1.70 13.77
N ASP A 43 -18.84 -1.56 14.22
CA ASP A 43 -18.34 -0.30 14.79
C ASP A 43 -18.43 0.84 13.77
N GLU A 44 -18.68 2.06 14.24
CA GLU A 44 -18.77 3.25 13.38
C GLU A 44 -17.48 3.51 12.60
N SER A 45 -16.32 3.19 13.17
CA SER A 45 -15.03 3.29 12.49
C SER A 45 -14.95 2.35 11.27
N VAL A 46 -15.49 1.13 11.39
CA VAL A 46 -15.55 0.15 10.31
C VAL A 46 -16.56 0.57 9.24
N LYS A 47 -17.77 0.97 9.64
CA LYS A 47 -18.81 1.46 8.73
C LYS A 47 -18.31 2.61 7.88
N SER A 48 -17.69 3.59 8.54
CA SER A 48 -17.15 4.78 7.88
C SER A 48 -16.03 4.41 6.90
N ARG A 49 -15.10 3.53 7.31
CA ARG A 49 -14.02 3.04 6.43
C ARG A 49 -14.57 2.34 5.19
N LEU A 50 -15.49 1.39 5.34
CA LEU A 50 -16.06 0.65 4.20
C LEU A 50 -16.78 1.57 3.22
N ALA A 51 -17.50 2.57 3.72
CA ALA A 51 -18.16 3.56 2.88
C ALA A 51 -17.15 4.45 2.11
N VAL A 52 -16.05 4.87 2.76
CA VAL A 52 -14.98 5.65 2.11
C VAL A 52 -14.31 4.83 1.01
N GLU A 53 -14.01 3.56 1.27
CA GLU A 53 -13.34 2.67 0.32
C GLU A 53 -14.15 2.50 -0.99
N VAL A 54 -15.49 2.58 -0.91
CA VAL A 54 -16.36 2.68 -2.09
C VAL A 54 -16.36 4.08 -2.69
N GLY A 55 -16.38 5.12 -1.85
CA GLY A 55 -16.32 6.52 -2.26
C GLY A 55 -15.10 6.87 -3.13
N VAL A 56 -13.98 6.17 -2.94
CA VAL A 56 -12.75 6.40 -3.71
C VAL A 56 -12.66 5.59 -5.02
N ILE A 57 -13.59 4.68 -5.29
CA ILE A 57 -13.58 3.85 -6.52
C ILE A 57 -13.56 4.70 -7.81
N PRO A 58 -14.40 5.76 -7.96
CA PRO A 58 -14.36 6.58 -9.17
C PRO A 58 -12.97 7.17 -9.43
N SER A 59 -12.32 7.68 -8.37
CA SER A 59 -10.97 8.22 -8.46
C SER A 59 -9.97 7.15 -8.88
N ARG A 60 -10.02 5.94 -8.32
CA ARG A 60 -9.11 4.85 -8.70
C ARG A 60 -9.22 4.46 -10.17
N ILE A 61 -10.43 4.48 -10.74
CA ILE A 61 -10.65 4.22 -12.17
C ILE A 61 -9.94 5.30 -13.00
N VAL A 62 -10.18 6.58 -12.70
CA VAL A 62 -9.55 7.69 -13.43
C VAL A 62 -8.03 7.67 -13.28
N LEU A 63 -7.54 7.43 -12.06
CA LEU A 63 -6.11 7.31 -11.77
C LEU A 63 -5.48 6.18 -12.61
N PHE A 64 -6.15 5.04 -12.79
CA PHE A 64 -5.64 3.95 -13.61
C PHE A 64 -5.38 4.41 -15.04
N TYR A 65 -6.36 5.10 -15.65
CA TYR A 65 -6.23 5.61 -17.02
C TYR A 65 -5.14 6.69 -17.16
N LEU A 66 -5.00 7.57 -16.17
CA LEU A 66 -4.00 8.64 -16.22
C LEU A 66 -2.58 8.12 -15.99
N THR A 67 -2.41 7.12 -15.12
CA THR A 67 -1.09 6.67 -14.67
C THR A 67 -0.54 5.48 -15.45
N LEU A 68 -1.39 4.63 -16.05
CA LEU A 68 -0.93 3.48 -16.85
C LEU A 68 0.04 3.87 -17.97
N PRO A 69 -0.23 4.89 -18.82
CA PRO A 69 0.71 5.27 -19.88
C PRO A 69 2.07 5.71 -19.33
N LEU A 70 2.08 6.41 -18.19
CA LEU A 70 3.29 6.90 -17.53
C LEU A 70 4.14 5.75 -16.99
N VAL A 71 3.49 4.73 -16.43
CA VAL A 71 4.18 3.51 -15.94
C VAL A 71 4.75 2.71 -17.11
N LEU A 72 3.99 2.53 -18.19
CA LEU A 72 4.45 1.83 -19.39
C LEU A 72 5.64 2.53 -20.07
N ALA A 73 5.68 3.86 -20.03
CA ALA A 73 6.78 4.67 -20.57
C ALA A 73 7.90 4.98 -19.55
N GLY A 74 7.87 4.41 -18.34
CA GLY A 74 8.77 4.86 -17.28
C GLY A 74 10.26 4.60 -17.55
N PHE A 75 10.58 3.61 -18.39
CA PHE A 75 11.96 3.30 -18.81
C PHE A 75 12.37 3.99 -20.11
N SER A 76 11.52 4.84 -20.69
CA SER A 76 11.91 5.66 -21.83
C SER A 76 12.92 6.75 -21.41
N PRO A 77 13.78 7.23 -22.30
CA PRO A 77 14.70 8.34 -22.00
C PRO A 77 13.97 9.58 -21.47
N MET A 78 14.61 10.39 -20.65
CA MET A 78 14.00 11.57 -20.02
C MET A 78 13.51 12.61 -21.04
N GLU A 79 14.13 12.67 -22.21
CA GLU A 79 13.79 13.55 -23.34
C GLU A 79 12.45 13.21 -23.97
N SER A 80 11.93 12.00 -23.72
CA SER A 80 10.59 11.60 -24.16
C SER A 80 9.46 12.17 -23.29
N TRP A 81 9.79 12.82 -22.16
CA TRP A 81 8.79 13.39 -21.27
C TRP A 81 8.12 14.62 -21.88
N THR A 82 6.80 14.61 -21.87
CA THR A 82 5.99 15.66 -22.51
C THR A 82 5.27 16.55 -21.50
N ALA A 83 4.73 17.66 -22.00
CA ALA A 83 3.81 18.50 -21.23
C ALA A 83 2.53 17.75 -20.83
N ASP A 84 2.07 16.81 -21.67
CA ASP A 84 0.92 15.95 -21.38
C ASP A 84 1.20 14.98 -20.23
N ASP A 85 2.41 14.40 -20.18
CA ASP A 85 2.82 13.53 -19.07
C ASP A 85 2.87 14.29 -17.73
N THR A 86 3.35 15.53 -17.78
CA THR A 86 3.34 16.45 -16.64
C THR A 86 1.91 16.73 -16.18
N ALA A 87 1.01 17.06 -17.11
CA ALA A 87 -0.39 17.35 -16.80
C ALA A 87 -1.12 16.13 -16.22
N LYS A 88 -0.89 14.93 -16.77
CA LYS A 88 -1.43 13.67 -16.25
C LYS A 88 -0.93 13.38 -14.85
N SER A 89 0.36 13.58 -14.59
CA SER A 89 0.97 13.34 -13.28
C SER A 89 0.39 14.27 -12.21
N LEU A 90 0.33 15.57 -12.49
CA LEU A 90 -0.25 16.56 -11.59
C LEU A 90 -1.74 16.31 -11.33
N THR A 91 -2.50 16.03 -12.39
CA THR A 91 -3.93 15.69 -12.29
C THR A 91 -4.13 14.45 -11.45
N SER A 92 -3.28 13.42 -11.62
CA SER A 92 -3.34 12.19 -10.82
C SER A 92 -3.09 12.47 -9.33
N CYS A 93 -2.09 13.29 -9.01
CA CYS A 93 -1.81 13.66 -7.62
C CYS A 93 -2.90 14.54 -7.01
N ALA A 94 -3.52 15.43 -7.78
CA ALA A 94 -4.66 16.23 -7.33
C ALA A 94 -5.90 15.36 -7.06
N ILE A 95 -6.20 14.40 -7.94
CA ILE A 95 -7.29 13.44 -7.72
C ILE A 95 -7.01 12.59 -6.48
N LEU A 96 -5.80 12.05 -6.35
CA LEU A 96 -5.43 11.25 -5.18
C LEU A 96 -5.57 12.05 -3.88
N THR A 97 -5.13 13.31 -3.89
CA THR A 97 -5.25 14.24 -2.76
C THR A 97 -6.71 14.46 -2.36
N GLY A 98 -7.59 14.79 -3.31
CA GLY A 98 -9.01 15.00 -3.04
C GLY A 98 -9.68 13.78 -2.40
N SER A 99 -9.36 12.58 -2.89
CA SER A 99 -9.90 11.34 -2.33
C SER A 99 -9.34 11.02 -0.94
N TYR A 100 -8.02 11.18 -0.74
CA TYR A 100 -7.37 10.86 0.53
C TYR A 100 -7.69 11.86 1.63
N ILE A 101 -7.97 13.14 1.31
CA ILE A 101 -8.42 14.10 2.32
C ILE A 101 -9.73 13.65 2.97
N ILE A 102 -10.71 13.17 2.18
CA ILE A 102 -11.95 12.63 2.74
C ILE A 102 -11.68 11.41 3.61
N ASP A 103 -10.73 10.57 3.21
CA ASP A 103 -10.35 9.40 3.98
C ASP A 103 -9.65 9.75 5.30
N LEU A 104 -8.85 10.81 5.32
CA LEU A 104 -8.22 11.36 6.53
C LEU A 104 -9.23 11.99 7.49
N THR A 105 -10.43 12.37 7.02
CA THR A 105 -11.51 12.85 7.91
C THR A 105 -12.21 11.73 8.69
N VAL A 106 -11.91 10.46 8.39
CA VAL A 106 -12.52 9.31 9.04
C VAL A 106 -11.62 8.77 10.14
N THR A 107 -12.23 8.39 11.27
CA THR A 107 -11.53 7.86 12.44
C THR A 107 -10.73 6.61 12.08
N ARG A 108 -9.40 6.72 12.12
CA ARG A 108 -8.45 5.64 11.88
C ARG A 108 -7.68 5.35 13.16
N ASN A 109 -7.76 4.11 13.64
CA ASN A 109 -6.96 3.66 14.78
C ASN A 109 -5.51 3.31 14.36
N ASP A 110 -5.23 3.19 13.06
CA ASP A 110 -3.90 2.85 12.51
C ASP A 110 -3.13 4.11 12.08
N LYS A 111 -2.09 4.47 12.86
CA LYS A 111 -1.18 5.59 12.55
C LYS A 111 -0.41 5.39 11.24
N ALA A 112 -0.04 4.16 10.89
CA ALA A 112 0.65 3.88 9.63
C ALA A 112 -0.29 4.11 8.43
N SER A 113 -1.56 3.76 8.58
CA SER A 113 -2.58 4.04 7.57
C SER A 113 -2.83 5.54 7.40
N THR A 114 -2.76 6.32 8.48
CA THR A 114 -2.86 7.79 8.43
C THR A 114 -1.67 8.40 7.68
N LEU A 115 -0.45 7.95 7.96
CA LEU A 115 0.76 8.38 7.27
C LEU A 115 0.71 8.06 5.76
N HIS A 116 0.29 6.83 5.41
CA HIS A 116 0.10 6.40 4.02
C HIS A 116 -0.88 7.30 3.25
N HIS A 117 -1.97 7.74 3.88
CA HIS A 117 -2.97 8.58 3.21
C HIS A 117 -2.59 10.08 3.20
N ALA A 118 -1.71 10.52 4.11
CA ALA A 118 -1.07 11.83 4.01
C ALA A 118 -0.16 11.96 2.77
N MET A 119 0.17 10.84 2.12
CA MET A 119 1.00 10.85 0.91
C MET A 119 0.33 11.51 -0.30
N GLY A 120 -1.00 11.47 -0.42
CA GLY A 120 -1.70 12.16 -1.52
C GLY A 120 -1.35 13.66 -1.56
N PRO A 121 -1.68 14.42 -0.50
CA PRO A 121 -1.31 15.83 -0.39
C PRO A 121 0.21 16.08 -0.48
N ALA A 122 1.02 15.22 0.14
CA ALA A 122 2.48 15.38 0.13
C ALA A 122 3.07 15.23 -1.27
N LEU A 123 2.59 14.27 -2.07
CA LEU A 123 3.04 14.06 -3.45
C LEU A 123 2.63 15.21 -4.36
N LEU A 124 1.41 15.71 -4.23
CA LEU A 124 0.96 16.89 -4.99
C LEU A 124 1.84 18.09 -4.69
N LEU A 125 2.10 18.36 -3.40
CA LEU A 125 2.98 19.45 -2.99
C LEU A 125 4.40 19.25 -3.52
N TRP A 126 4.95 18.05 -3.38
CA TRP A 126 6.30 17.71 -3.84
C TRP A 126 6.46 17.93 -5.34
N ILE A 127 5.59 17.33 -6.15
CA ILE A 127 5.64 17.46 -7.61
C ILE A 127 5.47 18.94 -8.00
N ARG A 128 4.61 19.70 -7.31
CA ARG A 128 4.48 21.15 -7.58
C ARG A 128 5.72 21.98 -7.23
N LEU A 129 6.44 21.62 -6.17
CA LEU A 129 7.67 22.32 -5.77
C LEU A 129 8.84 21.97 -6.70
N CYS A 130 8.95 20.72 -7.15
CA CYS A 130 10.03 20.29 -8.04
C CYS A 130 9.82 20.75 -9.49
N PHE A 131 8.61 20.67 -10.04
CA PHE A 131 8.33 20.97 -11.46
C PHE A 131 8.28 22.48 -11.82
N SER A 132 8.92 23.34 -11.04
CA SER A 132 8.98 24.78 -11.33
C SER A 132 9.83 25.12 -12.56
N SER A 133 10.66 24.18 -13.02
CA SER A 133 11.40 24.24 -14.29
C SER A 133 11.16 22.95 -15.06
N PHE A 134 10.71 23.01 -16.32
CA PHE A 134 10.53 21.83 -17.16
C PHE A 134 11.89 21.22 -17.55
N THR A 135 12.54 20.54 -16.60
CA THR A 135 13.82 19.85 -16.82
C THR A 135 13.61 18.34 -16.89
N SER A 136 14.56 17.67 -17.54
CA SER A 136 14.48 16.24 -17.83
C SER A 136 14.67 15.36 -16.59
N SER A 137 15.36 15.84 -15.55
CA SER A 137 15.54 15.10 -14.29
C SER A 137 14.29 15.06 -13.41
N ASP A 138 13.43 16.08 -13.44
CA ASP A 138 12.14 16.08 -12.73
C ASP A 138 11.22 14.96 -13.23
N ALA A 139 11.28 14.65 -14.54
CA ALA A 139 10.53 13.59 -15.16
C ALA A 139 10.85 12.21 -14.57
N LEU A 140 12.13 11.93 -14.30
CA LEU A 140 12.56 10.65 -13.72
C LEU A 140 11.96 10.44 -12.34
N LEU A 141 12.04 11.46 -11.50
CA LEU A 141 11.49 11.37 -10.16
C LEU A 141 9.97 11.28 -10.17
N CYS A 142 9.30 12.00 -11.07
CA CYS A 142 7.86 11.94 -11.21
C CYS A 142 7.37 10.57 -11.67
N ARG A 143 8.06 9.92 -12.61
CA ARG A 143 7.75 8.54 -13.02
C ARG A 143 7.87 7.58 -11.83
N LEU A 144 8.92 7.72 -11.03
CA LEU A 144 9.09 6.93 -9.80
C LEU A 144 7.93 7.15 -8.83
N LEU A 145 7.45 8.37 -8.64
CA LEU A 145 6.34 8.68 -7.73
C LEU A 145 4.96 8.26 -8.30
N ILE A 146 4.75 8.38 -9.60
CA ILE A 146 3.50 7.99 -10.27
C ILE A 146 3.32 6.47 -10.28
N GLN A 147 4.40 5.70 -10.26
CA GLN A 147 4.32 4.26 -10.05
C GLN A 147 3.52 3.92 -8.78
N PHE A 148 3.68 4.71 -7.70
CA PHE A 148 2.98 4.47 -6.45
C PHE A 148 1.48 4.72 -6.63
N VAL A 149 1.12 5.80 -7.34
CA VAL A 149 -0.27 6.08 -7.62
C VAL A 149 -0.89 4.92 -8.40
N PHE A 150 -0.21 4.42 -9.43
CA PHE A 150 -0.67 3.27 -10.21
C PHE A 150 -0.76 1.99 -9.36
N PHE A 151 0.35 1.47 -8.86
CA PHE A 151 0.36 0.17 -8.17
C PHE A 151 -0.33 0.25 -6.81
N GLY A 152 0.00 1.26 -6.00
CA GLY A 152 -0.48 1.41 -4.63
C GLY A 152 -1.93 1.87 -4.55
N ALA A 153 -2.25 3.02 -5.14
CA ALA A 153 -3.59 3.61 -4.98
C ALA A 153 -4.65 3.00 -5.91
N THR A 154 -4.28 2.55 -7.12
CA THR A 154 -5.25 1.95 -8.06
C THR A 154 -5.40 0.45 -7.87
N ILE A 155 -4.49 -0.38 -8.40
CA ILE A 155 -4.66 -1.84 -8.45
C ILE A 155 -4.66 -2.41 -7.02
N SER A 156 -3.56 -2.23 -6.27
CA SER A 156 -3.45 -2.76 -4.91
C SER A 156 -4.49 -2.16 -3.99
N GLY A 157 -4.79 -0.85 -4.13
CA GLY A 157 -5.83 -0.18 -3.37
C GLY A 157 -7.22 -0.77 -3.62
N ALA A 158 -7.63 -0.94 -4.88
CA ALA A 158 -8.92 -1.52 -5.24
C ALA A 158 -9.04 -2.99 -4.79
N THR A 159 -8.00 -3.79 -4.99
CA THR A 159 -7.99 -5.18 -4.54
C THR A 159 -8.03 -5.27 -3.01
N THR A 160 -7.26 -4.43 -2.31
CA THR A 160 -7.26 -4.36 -0.84
C THR A 160 -8.64 -3.97 -0.31
N THR A 161 -9.32 -2.98 -0.90
CA THR A 161 -10.70 -2.64 -0.56
C THR A 161 -11.65 -3.82 -0.66
N ALA A 162 -11.63 -4.52 -1.79
CA ALA A 162 -12.51 -5.65 -2.02
C ALA A 162 -12.24 -6.76 -0.99
N LEU A 163 -10.97 -7.07 -0.72
CA LEU A 163 -10.57 -8.05 0.29
C LEU A 163 -10.95 -7.61 1.72
N VAL A 164 -10.79 -6.33 2.09
CA VAL A 164 -11.25 -5.78 3.39
C VAL A 164 -12.76 -5.94 3.51
N PHE A 165 -13.52 -5.62 2.47
CA PHE A 165 -14.97 -5.72 2.47
C PHE A 165 -15.42 -7.17 2.69
N LEU A 166 -14.88 -8.11 1.92
CA LEU A 166 -15.13 -9.54 2.08
C LEU A 166 -14.71 -10.05 3.46
N TYR A 167 -13.58 -9.57 3.98
CA TYR A 167 -13.10 -9.92 5.32
C TYR A 167 -14.07 -9.47 6.43
N GLN A 168 -14.62 -8.26 6.36
CA GLN A 168 -15.53 -7.75 7.39
C GLN A 168 -16.84 -8.53 7.46
N PHE A 169 -17.35 -8.99 6.32
CA PHE A 169 -18.59 -9.76 6.23
C PHE A 169 -18.39 -11.26 6.09
N ARG A 170 -17.18 -11.76 6.36
CA ARG A 170 -16.82 -13.18 6.22
C ARG A 170 -17.77 -14.13 6.95
N LYS A 171 -18.25 -13.79 8.16
CA LYS A 171 -19.15 -14.68 8.92
C LYS A 171 -20.49 -14.87 8.21
N SER A 172 -20.97 -13.82 7.57
CA SER A 172 -22.24 -13.82 6.86
C SER A 172 -22.12 -14.44 5.48
N TRP A 173 -21.02 -14.17 4.77
CA TRP A 173 -20.86 -14.52 3.35
C TRP A 173 -19.97 -15.73 3.11
N PHE A 174 -19.05 -16.07 4.01
CA PHE A 174 -18.19 -17.25 3.92
C PHE A 174 -18.78 -18.34 4.81
N ARG A 175 -19.88 -18.95 4.35
CA ARG A 175 -20.54 -20.07 5.04
C ARG A 175 -19.92 -21.45 4.72
N SER A 176 -19.07 -21.52 3.70
CA SER A 176 -18.29 -22.70 3.32
C SER A 176 -17.04 -22.28 2.54
N SER A 177 -16.05 -23.16 2.43
CA SER A 177 -14.89 -22.98 1.52
C SER A 177 -15.28 -23.02 0.03
N THR A 178 -16.53 -23.37 -0.28
CA THR A 178 -17.12 -23.34 -1.63
C THR A 178 -18.02 -22.12 -1.85
N SER A 179 -18.12 -21.21 -0.88
CA SER A 179 -18.89 -19.97 -1.04
C SER A 179 -18.31 -19.12 -2.17
N ASN A 180 -19.18 -18.59 -3.04
CA ASN A 180 -18.81 -17.64 -4.08
C ASN A 180 -18.03 -16.44 -3.51
N ALA A 181 -18.34 -15.98 -2.30
CA ALA A 181 -17.65 -14.86 -1.68
C ALA A 181 -16.21 -15.22 -1.25
N TYR A 182 -16.01 -16.43 -0.71
CA TYR A 182 -14.68 -16.93 -0.36
C TYR A 182 -13.86 -17.30 -1.61
N TYR A 183 -14.53 -17.83 -2.65
CA TYR A 183 -13.93 -18.01 -3.96
C TYR A 183 -13.42 -16.68 -4.54
N CYS A 184 -14.24 -15.62 -4.53
CA CYS A 184 -13.83 -14.28 -4.94
C CYS A 184 -12.66 -13.75 -4.11
N PHE A 185 -12.66 -13.96 -2.78
CA PHE A 185 -11.53 -13.61 -1.92
C PHE A 185 -10.24 -14.31 -2.37
N THR A 186 -10.32 -15.61 -2.61
CA THR A 186 -9.19 -16.44 -3.04
C THR A 186 -8.66 -16.04 -4.43
N LEU A 187 -9.55 -15.61 -5.34
CA LEU A 187 -9.15 -15.08 -6.66
C LEU A 187 -8.46 -13.71 -6.58
N LEU A 188 -8.86 -12.87 -5.63
CA LEU A 188 -8.29 -11.53 -5.45
C LEU A 188 -6.89 -11.57 -4.79
N LEU A 189 -6.57 -12.60 -4.02
CA LEU A 189 -5.24 -12.75 -3.38
C LEU A 189 -4.09 -12.79 -4.40
N PRO A 190 -4.09 -13.64 -5.45
CA PRO A 190 -3.08 -13.57 -6.50
C PRO A 190 -2.98 -12.21 -7.18
N VAL A 191 -4.10 -11.51 -7.39
CA VAL A 191 -4.08 -10.17 -8.00
C VAL A 191 -3.31 -9.18 -7.13
N LEU A 192 -3.58 -9.16 -5.82
CA LEU A 192 -2.83 -8.33 -4.88
C LEU A 192 -1.35 -8.74 -4.83
N ALA A 193 -1.06 -10.05 -4.87
CA ALA A 193 0.30 -10.57 -4.86
C ALA A 193 1.08 -10.12 -6.10
N PHE A 194 0.52 -10.31 -7.29
CA PHE A 194 1.15 -9.90 -8.55
C PHE A 194 1.35 -8.39 -8.60
N SER A 195 0.37 -7.60 -8.16
CA SER A 195 0.50 -6.14 -8.08
C SER A 195 1.64 -5.71 -7.14
N THR A 196 1.72 -6.33 -5.95
CA THR A 196 2.77 -6.03 -4.96
C THR A 196 4.17 -6.39 -5.48
N ILE A 197 4.30 -7.57 -6.10
CA ILE A 197 5.56 -8.03 -6.70
C ILE A 197 5.94 -7.11 -7.86
N ALA A 198 5.01 -6.82 -8.77
CA ALA A 198 5.24 -5.95 -9.92
C ALA A 198 5.65 -4.54 -9.49
N SER A 199 4.97 -3.96 -8.49
CA SER A 199 5.31 -2.66 -7.92
C SER A 199 6.74 -2.63 -7.37
N THR A 200 7.10 -3.66 -6.59
CA THR A 200 8.43 -3.72 -5.96
C THR A 200 9.51 -3.92 -7.02
N PHE A 201 9.28 -4.83 -7.96
CA PHE A 201 10.24 -5.11 -9.03
C PHE A 201 10.42 -3.90 -9.95
N TYR A 202 9.33 -3.28 -10.38
CA TYR A 202 9.36 -2.05 -11.17
C TYR A 202 10.18 -0.97 -10.45
N CYS A 203 9.90 -0.70 -9.18
CA CYS A 203 10.66 0.27 -8.40
C CYS A 203 12.15 -0.07 -8.36
N THR A 204 12.49 -1.35 -8.15
CA THR A 204 13.88 -1.81 -8.08
C THR A 204 14.62 -1.51 -9.38
N ILE A 205 14.05 -1.96 -10.50
CA ILE A 205 14.65 -1.80 -11.81
C ILE A 205 14.70 -0.32 -12.19
N TYR A 206 13.65 0.44 -11.86
CA TYR A 206 13.62 1.88 -12.09
C TYR A 206 14.78 2.58 -11.41
N LEU A 207 15.00 2.29 -10.12
CA LEU A 207 16.13 2.85 -9.39
C LEU A 207 17.45 2.37 -10.01
N LEU A 208 17.62 1.08 -10.28
CA LEU A 208 18.86 0.60 -10.91
C LEU A 208 19.22 1.29 -12.22
N VAL A 209 18.22 1.66 -13.03
CA VAL A 209 18.43 2.33 -14.32
C VAL A 209 18.70 3.82 -14.17
N TRP A 210 17.94 4.50 -13.30
CA TRP A 210 17.91 5.98 -13.25
C TRP A 210 18.54 6.58 -11.99
N PHE A 211 19.17 5.78 -11.13
CA PHE A 211 19.66 6.24 -9.84
C PHE A 211 20.68 7.36 -9.99
N ASP A 212 21.68 7.18 -10.86
CA ASP A 212 22.77 8.13 -11.01
C ASP A 212 22.23 9.47 -11.55
N GLU A 213 21.30 9.44 -12.50
CA GLU A 213 20.66 10.62 -13.07
C GLU A 213 19.74 11.35 -12.06
N VAL A 214 18.99 10.61 -11.25
CA VAL A 214 18.12 11.18 -10.21
C VAL A 214 18.97 11.86 -9.13
N PHE A 215 20.03 11.20 -8.66
CA PHE A 215 20.89 11.73 -7.59
C PHE A 215 21.86 12.80 -8.08
N ALA A 216 22.27 12.80 -9.34
CA ALA A 216 23.05 13.90 -9.92
C ALA A 216 22.28 15.23 -9.88
N TYR A 217 20.97 15.20 -10.05
CA TYR A 217 20.13 16.41 -10.04
C TYR A 217 19.62 16.78 -8.65
N PHE A 218 19.00 15.84 -7.93
CA PHE A 218 18.38 16.12 -6.63
C PHE A 218 19.37 16.05 -5.45
N GLY A 219 20.57 15.49 -5.65
CA GLY A 219 21.50 15.21 -4.56
C GLY A 219 20.83 14.42 -3.44
N HIS A 220 21.15 14.75 -2.19
CA HIS A 220 20.56 14.07 -1.03
C HIS A 220 19.05 14.31 -0.87
N TRP A 221 18.45 15.32 -1.52
CA TRP A 221 17.00 15.51 -1.49
C TRP A 221 16.26 14.38 -2.20
N GLY A 222 16.92 13.65 -3.11
CA GLY A 222 16.39 12.45 -3.75
C GLY A 222 16.10 11.29 -2.79
N TYR A 223 16.67 11.29 -1.57
CA TYR A 223 16.37 10.27 -0.56
C TYR A 223 14.98 10.38 0.04
N LEU A 224 14.38 11.58 0.08
CA LEU A 224 13.01 11.75 0.58
C LEU A 224 12.01 10.96 -0.29
N PRO A 225 11.82 11.25 -1.59
CA PRO A 225 10.89 10.51 -2.42
C PRO A 225 11.22 9.01 -2.49
N LEU A 226 12.51 8.63 -2.42
CA LEU A 226 12.91 7.23 -2.29
C LEU A 226 12.34 6.61 -1.01
N GLY A 227 12.58 7.21 0.16
CA GLY A 227 12.06 6.73 1.44
C GLY A 227 10.52 6.59 1.45
N TRP A 228 9.82 7.51 0.79
CA TRP A 228 8.37 7.43 0.59
C TRP A 228 7.97 6.20 -0.24
N VAL A 229 8.66 5.94 -1.35
CA VAL A 229 8.42 4.74 -2.16
C VAL A 229 8.71 3.47 -1.36
N LEU A 230 9.71 3.48 -0.48
CA LEU A 230 9.99 2.32 0.38
C LEU A 230 8.85 2.06 1.37
N ILE A 231 8.33 3.10 2.03
CA ILE A 231 7.18 2.99 2.94
C ILE A 231 5.99 2.35 2.22
N GLU A 232 5.75 2.74 0.97
CA GLU A 232 4.66 2.18 0.16
C GLU A 232 4.84 0.72 -0.18
N CYS A 233 6.02 0.33 -0.64
CA CYS A 233 6.32 -1.07 -0.88
C CYS A 233 6.10 -1.90 0.41
N VAL A 234 6.58 -1.41 1.55
CA VAL A 234 6.39 -2.08 2.85
C VAL A 234 4.91 -2.19 3.21
N MET A 235 4.12 -1.14 2.98
CA MET A 235 2.67 -1.16 3.26
C MET A 235 1.92 -2.16 2.36
N GLN A 236 2.26 -2.24 1.07
CA GLN A 236 1.68 -3.24 0.17
C GLN A 236 1.98 -4.67 0.63
N TRP A 237 3.24 -4.93 1.00
CA TRP A 237 3.63 -6.23 1.56
C TRP A 237 2.91 -6.52 2.87
N LYS A 238 2.79 -5.55 3.80
CA LYS A 238 2.04 -5.70 5.06
C LYS A 238 0.61 -6.17 4.81
N TRP A 239 -0.10 -5.53 3.87
CA TRP A 239 -1.49 -5.90 3.54
C TRP A 239 -1.59 -7.27 2.89
N LEU A 240 -0.74 -7.57 1.91
CA LEU A 240 -0.72 -8.89 1.25
C LEU A 240 -0.50 -10.02 2.27
N MET A 241 0.48 -9.84 3.14
CA MET A 241 0.82 -10.77 4.20
C MET A 241 -0.34 -11.00 5.16
N TRP A 242 -1.07 -9.93 5.51
CA TRP A 242 -2.24 -10.00 6.38
C TRP A 242 -3.36 -10.84 5.76
N PHE A 243 -3.69 -10.63 4.49
CA PHE A 243 -4.75 -11.39 3.83
C PHE A 243 -4.41 -12.87 3.60
N TYR A 244 -3.14 -13.21 3.30
CA TYR A 244 -2.73 -14.61 3.23
C TYR A 244 -2.85 -15.33 4.58
N LYS A 245 -2.53 -14.62 5.67
CA LYS A 245 -2.68 -15.12 7.04
C LYS A 245 -4.13 -15.45 7.36
N PHE A 246 -5.01 -14.56 6.92
CA PHE A 246 -6.44 -14.75 7.04
C PHE A 246 -6.93 -15.95 6.21
N ASP A 247 -6.48 -16.11 4.96
CA ASP A 247 -6.84 -17.26 4.13
C ASP A 247 -6.44 -18.59 4.77
N GLU A 248 -5.20 -18.69 5.24
CA GLU A 248 -4.69 -19.89 5.90
C GLU A 248 -5.47 -20.20 7.18
N TRP A 249 -5.74 -19.19 8.00
CA TRP A 249 -6.60 -19.32 9.17
C TRP A 249 -7.99 -19.82 8.77
N TYR A 250 -8.63 -19.20 7.79
CA TYR A 250 -9.99 -19.55 7.39
C TYR A 250 -10.05 -21.00 6.90
N ARG A 251 -9.06 -21.45 6.11
CA ARG A 251 -8.99 -22.84 5.64
C ARG A 251 -8.76 -23.88 6.73
N THR A 252 -8.03 -23.52 7.79
CA THR A 252 -7.61 -24.45 8.84
C THR A 252 -8.55 -24.48 10.04
N THR A 253 -9.38 -23.45 10.21
CA THR A 253 -10.24 -23.28 11.40
C THR A 253 -11.73 -23.47 11.10
N THR A 254 -12.11 -23.70 9.83
CA THR A 254 -13.52 -23.95 9.49
C THR A 254 -13.85 -25.43 9.66
N TYR A 255 -14.08 -25.86 10.91
CA TYR A 255 -15.15 -26.79 11.33
C TYR A 255 -15.52 -26.53 12.80
N ASP A 256 -16.84 -26.47 13.02
CA ASP A 256 -17.64 -26.53 14.26
C ASP A 256 -17.82 -25.29 15.19
N SER A 257 -19.09 -24.86 15.18
CA SER A 257 -19.83 -23.92 16.05
C SER A 257 -19.86 -22.42 15.66
N LEU A 258 -21.08 -21.86 15.76
CA LEU A 258 -21.48 -20.49 15.41
C LEU A 258 -21.06 -19.44 16.46
N GLU A 259 -20.55 -19.87 17.62
CA GLU A 259 -20.14 -18.99 18.70
C GLU A 259 -18.63 -18.78 18.70
N GLU A 260 -18.24 -17.51 18.69
CA GLU A 260 -16.84 -17.11 18.75
C GLU A 260 -16.34 -17.31 20.18
N SER A 261 -15.69 -18.44 20.46
CA SER A 261 -15.07 -18.66 21.78
C SER A 261 -14.09 -17.52 22.08
N ASP A 262 -13.93 -17.14 23.35
CA ASP A 262 -12.95 -16.11 23.74
C ASP A 262 -11.52 -16.50 23.35
N GLU A 263 -11.27 -17.80 23.19
CA GLU A 263 -10.04 -18.36 22.63
C GLU A 263 -9.90 -18.03 21.13
N LEU A 264 -10.98 -18.10 20.35
CA LEU A 264 -11.00 -17.68 18.94
C LEU A 264 -10.73 -16.19 18.80
N LYS A 265 -11.33 -15.34 19.65
CA LYS A 265 -11.06 -13.88 19.67
C LYS A 265 -9.61 -13.57 20.05
N ARG A 266 -9.05 -14.27 21.05
CA ARG A 266 -7.62 -14.18 21.40
C ARG A 266 -6.71 -14.66 20.27
N LYS A 267 -7.07 -15.74 19.55
CA LYS A 267 -6.34 -16.21 18.37
C LYS A 267 -6.45 -15.23 17.19
N MET A 268 -7.59 -14.58 16.99
CA MET A 268 -7.77 -13.54 15.96
C MET A 268 -6.95 -12.28 16.27
N ALA A 269 -6.89 -11.87 17.55
CA ALA A 269 -5.97 -10.84 18.02
C ALA A 269 -4.50 -11.31 17.84
N GLY A 270 -4.24 -12.60 18.05
CA GLY A 270 -2.96 -13.25 17.80
C GLY A 270 -2.57 -13.30 16.32
N VAL A 271 -3.49 -13.56 15.39
CA VAL A 271 -3.25 -13.53 13.93
C VAL A 271 -3.03 -12.10 13.44
N ALA A 272 -3.78 -11.14 14.00
CA ALA A 272 -3.59 -9.70 13.77
C ALA A 272 -2.25 -9.18 14.33
N ALA A 273 -1.77 -9.75 15.45
CA ALA A 273 -0.47 -9.43 16.06
C ALA A 273 0.69 -10.20 15.42
N ALA A 274 0.48 -11.44 14.98
CA ALA A 274 1.50 -12.38 14.55
C ALA A 274 1.74 -12.34 13.04
N ALA A 275 1.72 -11.16 12.42
CA ALA A 275 2.07 -10.97 11.00
C ALA A 275 3.45 -11.57 10.60
N TRP A 276 4.26 -11.98 11.58
CA TRP A 276 5.64 -12.47 11.46
C TRP A 276 5.87 -13.93 11.04
N TRP A 277 4.89 -14.83 10.94
CA TRP A 277 5.21 -16.23 10.59
C TRP A 277 4.03 -16.96 9.95
N LEU A 278 4.27 -17.52 8.77
CA LEU A 278 3.38 -18.32 7.91
C LEU A 278 4.31 -19.25 7.07
N PRO A 279 3.82 -20.30 6.36
CA PRO A 279 4.60 -21.46 5.90
C PRO A 279 5.92 -21.16 5.18
N LYS A 280 7.01 -21.71 5.73
CA LYS A 280 8.39 -21.20 5.60
C LYS A 280 8.85 -20.86 4.17
N TRP A 281 8.50 -21.62 3.12
CA TRP A 281 9.10 -21.44 1.79
C TRP A 281 8.50 -20.32 0.94
N ARG A 282 7.18 -20.08 1.00
CA ARG A 282 6.51 -19.00 0.24
C ARG A 282 6.85 -17.64 0.83
N PHE A 283 6.89 -17.58 2.16
CA PHE A 283 7.35 -16.41 2.90
C PHE A 283 8.85 -16.24 2.83
N ALA A 284 9.65 -17.32 2.69
CA ALA A 284 11.06 -17.19 2.35
C ALA A 284 11.22 -16.59 0.95
N ALA A 285 10.48 -17.04 -0.07
CA ALA A 285 10.55 -16.43 -1.40
C ALA A 285 10.16 -14.93 -1.37
N ILE A 286 9.07 -14.59 -0.69
CA ILE A 286 8.64 -13.20 -0.48
C ILE A 286 9.65 -12.39 0.33
N ARG A 287 10.20 -12.94 1.42
CA ARG A 287 11.23 -12.29 2.24
C ARG A 287 12.55 -12.16 1.52
N CYS A 288 12.93 -13.13 0.70
CA CYS A 288 14.11 -13.06 -0.15
C CYS A 288 13.90 -12.03 -1.24
N LEU A 289 12.70 -11.89 -1.80
CA LEU A 289 12.37 -10.79 -2.73
C LEU A 289 12.43 -9.43 -2.02
N VAL A 290 11.85 -9.30 -0.82
CA VAL A 290 11.91 -8.09 -0.01
C VAL A 290 13.34 -7.77 0.41
N ALA A 291 14.12 -8.77 0.85
CA ALA A 291 15.51 -8.61 1.28
C ALA A 291 16.45 -8.35 0.10
N ALA A 292 16.25 -9.01 -1.05
CA ALA A 292 16.99 -8.73 -2.28
C ALA A 292 16.69 -7.33 -2.80
N TRP A 293 15.43 -6.91 -2.75
CA TRP A 293 15.03 -5.54 -3.04
C TRP A 293 15.68 -4.54 -2.07
N PHE A 294 15.58 -4.79 -0.77
CA PHE A 294 16.16 -3.92 0.25
C PHE A 294 17.68 -3.84 0.10
N ALA A 295 18.34 -4.97 -0.15
CA ALA A 295 19.78 -5.03 -0.41
C ALA A 295 20.18 -4.36 -1.73
N THR A 296 19.31 -4.39 -2.75
CA THR A 296 19.56 -3.70 -4.02
C THR A 296 19.39 -2.19 -3.86
N VAL A 297 18.32 -1.73 -3.21
CA VAL A 297 18.12 -0.32 -2.89
C VAL A 297 19.24 0.20 -1.97
N LEU A 298 19.58 -0.56 -0.92
CA LEU A 298 20.69 -0.24 -0.03
C LEU A 298 22.04 -0.29 -0.75
N GLY A 299 22.27 -1.26 -1.63
CA GLY A 299 23.52 -1.39 -2.39
C GLY A 299 23.70 -0.27 -3.40
N VAL A 300 22.62 0.14 -4.06
CA VAL A 300 22.59 1.30 -4.96
C VAL A 300 22.83 2.60 -4.18
N THR A 301 22.19 2.77 -3.02
CA THR A 301 22.45 3.91 -2.11
C THR A 301 23.84 3.86 -1.44
N TRP A 302 24.44 2.69 -1.26
CA TRP A 302 25.80 2.51 -0.73
C TRP A 302 26.88 2.89 -1.74
N LYS A 303 26.63 2.68 -3.03
CA LYS A 303 27.56 3.01 -4.13
C LYS A 303 27.87 4.52 -4.23
N THR A 304 27.04 5.39 -3.66
CA THR A 304 27.21 6.86 -3.66
C THR A 304 27.92 7.44 -2.43
N GLY A 305 28.31 6.62 -1.44
CA GLY A 305 29.31 7.00 -0.44
C GLY A 305 28.87 7.76 0.83
N ASP A 306 27.64 8.29 0.90
CA ASP A 306 27.23 9.21 1.99
C ASP A 306 26.24 8.61 3.02
N VAL A 307 26.51 7.41 3.52
CA VAL A 307 25.58 6.67 4.42
C VAL A 307 26.05 6.60 5.87
N GLN A 308 27.13 7.27 6.30
CA GLN A 308 27.60 7.10 7.68
C GLN A 308 26.66 7.67 8.76
N PHE A 309 25.78 8.62 8.41
CA PHE A 309 24.84 9.23 9.35
C PHE A 309 23.49 8.50 9.41
N LEU A 310 22.94 8.09 8.26
CA LEU A 310 21.69 7.33 8.19
C LEU A 310 21.87 5.86 8.57
N ALA A 311 23.01 5.24 8.23
CA ALA A 311 23.30 3.86 8.62
C ALA A 311 23.34 3.69 10.14
N ARG A 312 23.83 4.67 10.92
CA ARG A 312 23.90 4.52 12.39
C ARG A 312 22.53 4.56 13.07
N GLY A 313 21.60 5.35 12.54
CA GLY A 313 20.21 5.36 13.01
C GLY A 313 19.44 4.11 12.58
N PHE A 314 19.71 3.62 11.37
CA PHE A 314 19.00 2.47 10.79
C PHE A 314 19.59 1.11 11.21
N ASP A 315 20.91 1.00 11.43
CA ASP A 315 21.57 -0.17 12.01
C ASP A 315 21.08 -0.43 13.43
N SER A 316 20.79 0.60 14.22
CA SER A 316 20.18 0.41 15.54
C SER A 316 18.78 -0.20 15.43
N PHE A 317 17.99 0.20 14.43
CA PHE A 317 16.66 -0.34 14.18
C PHE A 317 16.71 -1.77 13.60
N VAL A 318 17.59 -2.01 12.63
CA VAL A 318 17.78 -3.32 11.98
C VAL A 318 18.46 -4.31 12.93
N SER A 319 19.47 -3.89 13.70
CA SER A 319 20.14 -4.74 14.69
C SER A 319 19.18 -5.17 15.80
N ASN A 320 18.34 -4.27 16.31
CA ASN A 320 17.30 -4.63 17.27
C ASN A 320 16.26 -5.60 16.66
N ALA A 321 15.81 -5.34 15.43
CA ALA A 321 14.90 -6.24 14.71
C ALA A 321 15.53 -7.60 14.34
N TRP A 322 16.86 -7.64 14.12
CA TRP A 322 17.62 -8.83 13.74
C TRP A 322 18.00 -9.68 14.96
N GLN A 323 18.32 -9.07 16.10
CA GLN A 323 18.57 -9.78 17.36
C GLN A 323 17.30 -10.40 17.94
N GLU A 324 16.16 -9.70 17.87
CA GLU A 324 14.86 -10.29 18.24
C GLU A 324 14.49 -11.49 17.35
N ALA A 325 14.84 -11.45 16.05
CA ALA A 325 14.57 -12.52 15.10
C ALA A 325 15.42 -13.79 15.34
N PHE A 326 16.65 -13.66 15.86
CA PHE A 326 17.55 -14.81 16.12
C PHE A 326 17.47 -15.33 17.55
N ALA A 327 17.13 -14.51 18.55
CA ALA A 327 16.91 -14.97 19.93
C ALA A 327 15.75 -15.97 20.03
N LEU A 328 14.69 -15.78 19.22
CA LEU A 328 13.53 -16.69 19.16
C LEU A 328 13.82 -18.01 18.43
N GLY A 329 14.94 -18.14 17.72
CA GLY A 329 15.29 -19.33 16.93
C GLY A 329 16.15 -20.35 17.66
N TRP A 330 16.86 -19.95 18.73
CA TRP A 330 17.79 -20.83 19.44
C TRP A 330 17.14 -21.58 20.61
N ASP A 331 16.13 -21.00 21.25
CA ASP A 331 15.46 -21.63 22.40
C ASP A 331 14.51 -22.78 22.01
N SER A 332 14.13 -22.90 20.74
CA SER A 332 13.27 -23.99 20.26
C SER A 332 14.03 -25.21 19.72
N PHE A 333 15.36 -25.25 19.83
CA PHE A 333 16.20 -26.39 19.43
C PHE A 333 16.70 -27.22 20.62
N LYS A 334 16.00 -27.19 21.76
CA LYS A 334 16.06 -28.29 22.73
C LYS A 334 15.02 -29.33 22.36
N ILE A 335 15.50 -30.30 21.59
CA ILE A 335 14.97 -31.65 21.40
C ILE A 335 14.32 -32.12 22.71
N GLN A 336 12.98 -32.13 22.75
CA GLN A 336 12.26 -32.96 23.71
C GLN A 336 12.30 -34.38 23.14
N GLU A 337 13.12 -35.20 23.80
CA GLU A 337 13.12 -36.64 23.73
C GLU A 337 11.70 -37.21 23.92
N HIS A 338 11.48 -38.35 23.28
CA HIS A 338 10.37 -39.27 23.48
C HIS A 338 9.77 -39.28 24.90
N VAL A 339 8.43 -39.25 24.98
CA VAL A 339 7.69 -40.17 25.86
C VAL A 339 6.41 -40.59 25.14
N GLU A 340 6.20 -41.90 25.06
CA GLU A 340 4.97 -42.56 24.59
C GLU A 340 3.82 -42.37 25.60
N LEU A 341 2.65 -41.96 25.08
CA LEU A 341 1.27 -42.47 25.30
C LEU A 341 0.24 -41.41 24.94
#